data_AF-A0A7D5MPZ4-F1
#
_entry.id   AF-A0A7D5MPZ4-F1
#
_cell.length_a   1.000
_cell.length_b   1.000
_cell.length_c   1.000
_cell.angle_alpha   90.00
_cell.angle_beta   90.00
_cell.angle_gamma   90.00
#
_symmetry.space_group_name_H-M   'P 1'
#
loop_
_entity.id
_entity.type
_entity.pdbx_description
1 polymer ?
#
loop_
_entity_poly.entity_id
_entity_poly.type
_entity_poly.pdbx_seq_one_letter_code
_entity_poly.pdbx_strand_id
1 'polypeptide(L)'
;MRTAPIAVPPLTDYSKKYQNSFSSSFIGREDIFQNILRIWQQNKHPILVGEPGVGKTTIIMELGRRVAMGEIKELKGKTLFAGSAALINEPDMMGASAFPRVIKTLNAYRDNVILALDEAHALASNKNNLTLLRSTTDNSTESLRYCLFATTPDGYESFEKMNH
;
A
#
# COMPACT_ATOMS: atom_id res chain seq x y z
N MET A 1 5.32 20.77 -9.08
CA MET A 1 4.93 19.52 -8.40
C MET A 1 4.59 18.50 -9.49
N ARG A 2 5.21 17.32 -9.51
CA ARG A 2 4.89 16.30 -10.52
C ARG A 2 3.56 15.65 -10.19
N THR A 3 2.64 15.57 -11.14
CA THR A 3 1.42 14.76 -11.01
C THR A 3 1.79 13.28 -10.96
N ALA A 4 1.02 12.47 -10.23
CA ALA A 4 1.22 11.02 -10.14
C ALA A 4 1.31 10.35 -11.54
N PRO A 5 1.98 9.18 -11.65
CA PRO A 5 2.07 8.46 -12.91
C PRO A 5 0.68 8.02 -13.39
N ILE A 6 0.49 7.91 -14.70
CA ILE A 6 -0.81 7.52 -15.30
C ILE A 6 -1.17 6.07 -14.95
N ALA A 7 -0.16 5.19 -14.89
CA ALA A 7 -0.33 3.78 -14.55
C ALA A 7 0.95 3.21 -13.93
N VAL A 8 0.79 2.22 -13.04
CA VAL A 8 1.90 1.52 -12.39
C VAL A 8 1.60 0.01 -12.37
N PRO A 9 1.54 -0.68 -13.52
CA PRO A 9 1.20 -2.10 -13.54
C PRO A 9 2.21 -2.94 -12.71
N PRO A 10 1.76 -3.99 -12.01
CA PRO A 10 0.39 -4.51 -11.99
C PRO A 10 -0.53 -3.83 -10.93
N LEU A 11 -0.09 -2.73 -10.30
CA LEU A 11 -0.94 -1.97 -9.39
C LEU A 11 -2.08 -1.27 -10.13
N THR A 12 -3.20 -1.12 -9.43
CA THR A 12 -4.37 -0.38 -9.88
C THR A 12 -4.47 0.94 -9.13
N ASP A 13 -4.83 2.01 -9.84
CA ASP A 13 -5.22 3.28 -9.22
C ASP A 13 -6.58 3.12 -8.53
N TYR A 14 -6.56 2.95 -7.21
CA TYR A 14 -7.75 2.79 -6.39
C TYR A 14 -8.48 4.11 -6.18
N SER A 15 -7.78 5.25 -6.25
CA SER A 15 -8.42 6.57 -6.22
C SER A 15 -9.33 6.76 -7.43
N LYS A 16 -8.91 6.31 -8.61
CA LYS A 16 -9.75 6.31 -9.81
C LYS A 16 -10.82 5.21 -9.79
N LYS A 17 -10.45 3.98 -9.44
CA LYS A 17 -11.36 2.82 -9.48
C LYS A 17 -12.55 2.96 -8.55
N TYR A 18 -12.35 3.50 -7.34
CA TYR A 18 -13.38 3.56 -6.30
C TYR A 18 -13.97 4.96 -6.09
N GLN A 19 -13.64 5.95 -6.95
CA GLN A 19 -14.13 7.33 -6.83
C GLN A 19 -15.65 7.43 -6.69
N ASN A 20 -16.40 6.58 -7.41
CA ASN A 20 -17.87 6.58 -7.43
C ASN A 20 -18.47 5.38 -6.68
N SER A 21 -17.70 4.72 -5.82
CA SER A 21 -18.17 3.56 -5.08
C SER A 21 -18.80 3.96 -3.75
N PHE A 22 -19.92 3.32 -3.39
CA PHE A 22 -20.51 3.37 -2.06
C PHE A 22 -20.26 2.03 -1.36
N SER A 23 -19.58 2.04 -0.21
CA SER A 23 -19.25 0.82 0.52
C SER A 23 -20.07 0.72 1.81
N SER A 24 -21.22 0.03 1.75
CA SER A 24 -22.05 -0.26 2.93
C SER A 24 -21.31 -1.14 3.96
N SER A 25 -20.32 -1.93 3.54
CA SER A 25 -19.49 -2.77 4.41
C SER A 25 -18.52 -2.01 5.31
N PHE A 26 -18.46 -0.67 5.21
CA PHE A 26 -17.52 0.15 5.98
C PHE A 26 -18.12 0.76 7.27
N ILE A 27 -19.43 0.66 7.48
CA ILE A 27 -20.08 1.22 8.68
C ILE A 27 -19.40 0.69 9.96
N GLY A 28 -18.99 1.61 10.85
CA GLY A 28 -18.41 1.28 12.15
C GLY A 28 -16.90 1.00 12.19
N ARG A 29 -16.17 1.27 11.09
CA ARG A 29 -14.70 1.03 11.00
C ARG A 29 -13.85 2.31 10.98
N GLU A 30 -14.39 3.40 11.50
CA GLU A 30 -13.74 4.71 11.47
C GLU A 30 -12.50 4.76 12.38
N ASP A 31 -12.52 4.06 13.50
CA ASP A 31 -11.40 3.89 14.43
C ASP A 31 -10.15 3.33 13.75
N ILE A 32 -10.31 2.36 12.84
CA ILE A 32 -9.23 1.82 12.01
C ILE A 32 -8.62 2.92 11.15
N PHE A 33 -9.45 3.76 10.52
CA PHE A 33 -8.97 4.87 9.69
C PHE A 33 -8.23 5.93 10.49
N GLN A 34 -8.77 6.33 11.64
CA GLN A 34 -8.10 7.27 12.53
C GLN A 34 -6.74 6.73 12.99
N ASN A 35 -6.64 5.42 13.24
CA ASN A 35 -5.37 4.80 13.59
C ASN A 35 -4.38 4.77 12.41
N ILE A 36 -4.83 4.48 11.18
CA ILE A 36 -3.99 4.55 9.96
C ILE A 36 -3.38 5.96 9.83
N LEU A 37 -4.21 7.00 9.90
CA LEU A 37 -3.76 8.39 9.79
C LEU A 37 -2.78 8.76 10.91
N ARG A 38 -3.09 8.35 12.16
CA ARG A 38 -2.21 8.56 13.32
C ARG A 38 -0.85 7.89 13.14
N ILE A 39 -0.78 6.68 12.60
CA ILE A 39 0.49 5.98 12.36
C ILE A 39 1.33 6.71 11.31
N TRP A 40 0.72 7.20 10.22
CA TRP A 40 1.44 7.99 9.23
C TRP A 40 1.97 9.32 9.78
N GLN A 41 1.26 9.96 10.71
CA GLN A 41 1.76 11.17 11.39
C GLN A 41 3.04 10.93 12.19
N GLN A 42 3.30 9.69 12.62
CA GLN A 42 4.51 9.29 13.33
C GLN A 42 5.67 8.93 12.40
N ASN A 43 5.55 9.17 11.08
CA ASN A 43 6.50 8.68 10.06
C ASN A 43 6.68 7.16 10.18
N LYS A 44 5.56 6.44 10.25
CA LYS A 44 5.52 4.97 10.25
C LYS A 44 4.51 4.49 9.23
N HIS A 45 4.64 3.24 8.80
CA HIS A 45 3.74 2.63 7.84
C HIS A 45 2.79 1.65 8.54
N PRO A 46 1.46 1.91 8.52
CA PRO A 46 0.47 1.03 9.11
C PRO A 46 0.40 -0.34 8.41
N ILE A 47 0.19 -1.38 9.21
CA ILE A 47 -0.01 -2.76 8.77
C ILE A 47 -1.35 -3.23 9.35
N LEU A 48 -2.30 -3.55 8.47
CA LEU A 48 -3.58 -4.15 8.83
C LEU A 48 -3.39 -5.65 9.00
N VAL A 49 -3.52 -6.12 10.25
CA VAL A 49 -3.39 -7.54 10.59
C VAL A 49 -4.76 -8.08 10.97
N GLY A 50 -5.14 -9.22 10.38
CA GLY A 50 -6.37 -9.91 10.72
C GLY A 50 -6.67 -11.08 9.80
N GLU A 51 -7.66 -11.90 10.15
CA GLU A 51 -8.00 -13.11 9.39
C GLU A 51 -8.43 -12.81 7.94
N PRO A 52 -8.31 -13.79 7.02
CA PRO A 52 -8.92 -13.69 5.70
C PRO A 52 -10.43 -13.36 5.79
N GLY A 53 -10.94 -12.55 4.86
CA GLY A 53 -12.37 -12.22 4.81
C GLY A 53 -12.84 -11.12 5.77
N VAL A 54 -12.05 -10.67 6.76
CA VAL A 54 -12.47 -9.60 7.69
C VAL A 54 -12.56 -8.20 7.07
N GLY A 55 -12.30 -8.06 5.77
CA GLY A 55 -12.44 -6.80 5.03
C GLY A 55 -11.24 -5.87 5.09
N LYS A 56 -10.00 -6.39 5.22
CA LYS A 56 -8.77 -5.58 5.13
C LYS A 56 -8.66 -4.86 3.78
N THR A 57 -8.96 -5.56 2.69
CA THR A 57 -9.02 -4.98 1.34
C THR A 57 -10.09 -3.89 1.25
N THR A 58 -11.22 -4.03 1.95
CA THR A 58 -12.27 -3.00 2.01
C THR A 58 -11.77 -1.70 2.63
N ILE A 59 -10.88 -1.76 3.63
CA ILE A 59 -10.23 -0.56 4.18
C ILE A 59 -9.37 0.13 3.11
N ILE A 60 -8.60 -0.63 2.33
CA ILE A 60 -7.76 -0.07 1.26
C ILE A 60 -8.62 0.54 0.13
N MET A 61 -9.72 -0.12 -0.23
CA MET A 61 -10.68 0.38 -1.24
C MET A 61 -11.34 1.69 -0.77
N GLU A 62 -11.80 1.73 0.48
CA GLU A 62 -12.41 2.91 1.09
C GLU A 62 -11.38 4.06 1.19
N LEU A 63 -10.12 3.76 1.51
CA LEU A 63 -9.05 4.78 1.48
C LEU A 63 -8.91 5.38 0.08
N GLY A 64 -8.97 4.56 -0.97
CA GLY A 64 -8.95 5.04 -2.36
C GLY A 64 -10.07 6.04 -2.64
N ARG A 65 -11.31 5.69 -2.26
CA ARG A 65 -12.48 6.57 -2.37
C ARG A 65 -12.26 7.89 -1.63
N ARG A 66 -11.86 7.84 -0.35
CA ARG A 66 -11.63 9.04 0.48
C ARG A 66 -10.54 9.96 -0.07
N VAL A 67 -9.45 9.38 -0.58
CA VAL A 67 -8.37 10.12 -1.25
C VAL A 67 -8.90 10.82 -2.50
N ALA A 68 -9.70 10.13 -3.32
CA ALA A 68 -10.28 10.68 -4.54
C ALA A 68 -11.26 11.82 -4.28
N MET A 69 -12.07 11.71 -3.21
CA MET A 69 -13.01 12.75 -2.80
C MET A 69 -12.34 13.90 -2.02
N GLY A 70 -11.06 13.77 -1.67
CA GLY A 70 -10.35 14.76 -0.88
C GLY A 70 -10.86 14.88 0.56
N GLU A 71 -11.46 13.81 1.10
CA GLU A 71 -12.00 13.76 2.47
C GLU A 71 -10.88 13.77 3.53
N ILE A 72 -9.65 13.41 3.14
CA ILE A 72 -8.47 13.41 4.01
C ILE A 72 -7.53 14.53 3.56
N LYS A 73 -7.41 15.59 4.38
CA LYS A 73 -6.71 16.84 4.05
C LYS A 73 -5.25 16.61 3.67
N GLU A 74 -4.52 15.81 4.45
CA GLU A 74 -3.10 15.51 4.23
C GLU A 74 -2.83 14.63 3.00
N LEU A 75 -3.84 13.96 2.46
CA LEU A 75 -3.73 13.11 1.28
C LEU A 75 -4.30 13.76 0.01
N LYS A 76 -4.76 15.01 0.11
CA LYS A 76 -5.36 15.72 -1.02
C LYS A 76 -4.39 15.84 -2.19
N GLY A 77 -4.86 15.47 -3.38
CA GLY A 77 -4.09 15.49 -4.61
C GLY A 77 -3.11 14.32 -4.79
N LYS A 78 -3.07 13.37 -3.86
CA LYS A 78 -2.31 12.12 -4.01
C LYS A 78 -3.12 11.06 -4.75
N THR A 79 -2.42 10.09 -5.32
CA THR A 79 -3.02 8.90 -5.97
C THR A 79 -2.69 7.63 -5.18
N LEU A 80 -3.70 6.83 -4.85
CA LEU A 80 -3.53 5.53 -4.22
C LEU A 80 -3.34 4.44 -5.28
N PHE A 81 -2.15 3.86 -5.34
CA PHE A 81 -1.88 2.64 -6.10
C PHE A 81 -1.94 1.43 -5.18
N ALA A 82 -2.76 0.44 -5.52
CA ALA A 82 -2.93 -0.77 -4.72
C ALA A 82 -2.96 -2.06 -5.54
N GLY A 83 -2.56 -3.16 -4.90
CA GLY A 83 -2.55 -4.51 -5.50
C GLY A 83 -2.14 -5.59 -4.50
N SER A 84 -2.21 -6.86 -4.92
CA SER A 84 -1.66 -7.96 -4.12
C SER A 84 -0.14 -7.98 -4.24
N ALA A 85 0.53 -8.09 -3.11
CA ALA A 85 1.98 -8.25 -3.07
C ALA A 85 2.41 -9.57 -3.69
N ALA A 86 1.59 -10.62 -3.60
CA ALA A 86 1.86 -11.91 -4.24
C ALA A 86 1.97 -11.74 -5.77
N LEU A 87 1.03 -11.03 -6.39
CA LEU A 87 1.03 -10.77 -7.83
C LEU A 87 2.27 -9.97 -8.28
N ILE A 88 2.70 -8.98 -7.48
CA ILE A 88 3.85 -8.14 -7.82
C ILE A 88 5.17 -8.89 -7.61
N ASN A 89 5.18 -9.84 -6.67
CA ASN A 89 6.32 -10.67 -6.33
C ASN A 89 6.45 -11.89 -7.27
N GLU A 90 5.37 -12.27 -7.96
CA GLU A 90 5.36 -13.32 -8.95
C GLU A 90 6.35 -13.01 -10.09
N PRO A 91 7.25 -13.95 -10.44
CA PRO A 91 8.15 -13.79 -11.57
C PRO A 91 7.38 -13.74 -12.89
N ASP A 92 7.74 -12.80 -13.76
CA ASP A 92 7.30 -12.80 -15.15
C ASP A 92 7.98 -13.92 -15.96
N MET A 93 7.68 -14.01 -17.26
CA MET A 93 8.27 -15.01 -18.15
C MET A 93 9.80 -14.98 -18.20
N MET A 94 10.43 -13.85 -17.85
CA MET A 94 11.88 -13.69 -17.80
C MET A 94 12.45 -14.00 -16.41
N GLY A 95 11.61 -14.44 -15.47
CA GLY A 95 11.99 -14.75 -14.10
C GLY A 95 12.13 -13.53 -13.18
N ALA A 96 11.74 -12.33 -13.64
CA ALA A 96 11.84 -11.10 -12.86
C ALA A 96 10.48 -10.73 -12.25
N SER A 97 10.45 -10.38 -10.97
CA SER A 97 9.22 -9.83 -10.37
C SER A 97 8.99 -8.38 -10.81
N ALA A 98 7.75 -7.90 -10.69
CA ALA A 98 7.42 -6.52 -11.01
C ALA A 98 7.83 -5.52 -9.92
N PHE A 99 8.08 -6.00 -8.68
CA PHE A 99 8.32 -5.14 -7.52
C PHE A 99 9.42 -4.08 -7.72
N PRO A 100 10.62 -4.39 -8.26
CA PRO A 100 11.65 -3.37 -8.46
C PRO A 100 11.23 -2.25 -9.42
N ARG A 101 10.50 -2.59 -10.48
CA ARG A 101 10.00 -1.61 -11.46
C ARG A 101 8.89 -0.74 -10.87
N VAL A 102 8.01 -1.32 -10.08
CA VAL A 102 6.95 -0.61 -9.35
C VAL A 102 7.54 0.42 -8.39
N ILE A 103 8.47 0.01 -7.53
CA ILE A 103 9.09 0.89 -6.53
C ILE A 103 9.87 2.02 -7.19
N LYS A 104 10.66 1.70 -8.22
CA LYS A 104 11.38 2.71 -9.01
C LYS A 104 10.44 3.76 -9.58
N THR A 105 9.28 3.33 -10.09
CA THR A 105 8.27 4.24 -10.64
C THR A 105 7.67 5.12 -9.54
N LEU A 106 7.24 4.53 -8.43
CA LEU A 106 6.59 5.27 -7.35
C LEU A 106 7.54 6.25 -6.64
N ASN A 107 8.81 5.90 -6.45
CA ASN A 107 9.79 6.78 -5.79
C ASN A 107 10.00 8.10 -6.55
N ALA A 108 9.86 8.10 -7.89
CA ALA A 108 9.91 9.32 -8.70
C ALA A 108 8.77 10.32 -8.41
N TYR A 109 7.72 9.85 -7.71
CA TYR A 109 6.52 10.60 -7.35
C TYR A 109 6.17 10.49 -5.86
N ARG A 110 7.12 10.11 -5.00
CA ARG A 110 6.93 9.74 -3.59
C ARG A 110 6.03 10.67 -2.75
N ASP A 111 6.05 11.97 -3.03
CA ASP A 111 5.23 12.96 -2.33
C ASP A 111 3.77 13.00 -2.80
N ASN A 112 3.45 12.37 -3.94
CA ASN A 112 2.16 12.44 -4.63
C ASN A 112 1.47 11.08 -4.74
N VAL A 113 2.05 10.02 -4.18
CA VAL A 113 1.51 8.66 -4.26
C VAL A 113 1.36 8.03 -2.90
N ILE A 114 0.43 7.09 -2.81
CA ILE A 114 0.26 6.17 -1.68
C ILE A 114 0.39 4.76 -2.26
N LEU A 115 1.19 3.91 -1.63
CA LEU A 115 1.30 2.49 -1.96
C LEU A 115 0.48 1.67 -0.97
N ALA A 116 -0.44 0.82 -1.45
CA ALA A 116 -1.09 -0.17 -0.60
C ALA A 116 -0.94 -1.59 -1.13
N LEU A 117 -0.43 -2.50 -0.31
CA LEU A 117 -0.25 -3.90 -0.70
C LEU A 117 -1.04 -4.83 0.21
N ASP A 118 -1.91 -5.64 -0.39
CA ASP A 118 -2.53 -6.78 0.28
C ASP A 118 -1.55 -7.96 0.28
N GLU A 119 -1.70 -8.88 1.23
CA GLU A 119 -0.81 -10.04 1.40
C GLU A 119 0.69 -9.68 1.44
N ALA A 120 1.04 -8.58 2.12
CA ALA A 120 2.40 -8.02 2.10
C ALA A 120 3.50 -9.02 2.51
N HIS A 121 3.15 -10.04 3.31
CA HIS A 121 4.03 -11.15 3.67
C HIS A 121 4.59 -11.91 2.46
N ALA A 122 3.91 -11.89 1.31
CA ALA A 122 4.36 -12.57 0.10
C ALA A 122 5.73 -12.06 -0.39
N LEU A 123 6.06 -10.78 -0.15
CA LEU A 123 7.35 -10.19 -0.51
C LEU A 123 8.51 -10.79 0.28
N ALA A 124 8.24 -11.36 1.45
CA ALA A 124 9.26 -11.95 2.31
C ALA A 124 9.87 -13.22 1.70
N SER A 125 9.15 -13.89 0.78
CA SER A 125 9.66 -15.05 0.04
C SER A 125 10.84 -14.72 -0.89
N ASN A 126 11.02 -13.44 -1.26
CA ASN A 126 12.12 -12.99 -2.12
C ASN A 126 12.98 -11.96 -1.38
N LYS A 127 14.19 -12.36 -0.98
CA LYS A 127 15.11 -11.52 -0.21
C LYS A 127 15.39 -10.15 -0.85
N ASN A 128 15.55 -10.10 -2.18
CA ASN A 128 15.82 -8.84 -2.88
C ASN A 128 14.63 -7.89 -2.79
N ASN A 129 13.40 -8.41 -2.93
CA ASN A 129 12.20 -7.60 -2.82
C ASN A 129 11.97 -7.16 -1.37
N LEU A 130 12.30 -8.00 -0.39
CA LEU A 130 12.25 -7.63 1.01
C LEU A 130 13.24 -6.50 1.35
N THR A 131 14.49 -6.60 0.89
CA THR A 131 15.49 -5.52 1.05
C THR A 131 15.00 -4.23 0.41
N LEU A 132 14.45 -4.31 -0.80
CA LEU A 132 13.92 -3.14 -1.49
C LEU A 132 12.73 -2.53 -0.74
N LEU A 133 11.83 -3.36 -0.22
CA LEU A 133 10.70 -2.90 0.58
C LEU A 133 11.20 -2.13 1.80
N ARG A 134 12.15 -2.69 2.56
CA ARG A 134 12.76 -2.04 3.74
C ARG A 134 13.30 -0.65 3.38
N SER A 135 14.09 -0.53 2.31
CA SER A 135 14.62 0.76 1.86
C SER A 135 13.54 1.74 1.39
N THR A 136 12.41 1.24 0.88
CA THR A 136 11.28 2.07 0.44
C THR A 136 10.46 2.60 1.62
N THR A 137 10.58 1.96 2.78
CA THR A 137 9.80 2.22 4.00
C THR A 137 10.64 2.73 5.17
N ASP A 138 11.89 3.13 4.92
CA ASP A 138 12.84 3.56 5.97
C ASP A 138 12.61 5.00 6.46
N ASN A 139 11.63 5.71 5.89
CA ASN A 139 11.29 7.11 6.16
C ASN A 139 12.41 8.11 5.82
N SER A 140 13.40 7.69 5.03
CA SER A 140 14.36 8.62 4.45
C SER A 140 13.66 9.58 3.48
N THR A 141 14.31 10.70 3.16
CA THR A 141 13.74 11.65 2.19
C THR A 141 13.58 11.06 0.79
N GLU A 142 14.21 9.92 0.51
CA GLU A 142 14.14 9.22 -0.78
C GLU A 142 13.05 8.15 -0.84
N SER A 143 12.50 7.78 0.32
CA SER A 143 11.53 6.70 0.49
C SER A 143 10.09 7.14 0.20
N LEU A 144 9.17 6.18 0.08
CA LEU A 144 7.75 6.51 0.01
C LEU A 144 7.26 7.01 1.36
N ARG A 145 6.47 8.09 1.34
CA ARG A 145 5.92 8.68 2.56
C ARG A 145 4.71 7.92 3.09
N TYR A 146 3.86 7.41 2.19
CA TYR A 146 2.60 6.77 2.54
C TYR A 146 2.56 5.35 1.97
N CYS A 147 2.79 4.38 2.83
CA CYS A 147 2.59 2.96 2.56
C CYS A 147 1.55 2.40 3.54
N LEU A 148 0.68 1.52 3.08
CA LEU A 148 -0.28 0.76 3.88
C LEU A 148 -0.16 -0.72 3.49
N PHE A 149 0.05 -1.60 4.47
CA PHE A 149 0.15 -3.02 4.21
C PHE A 149 -1.03 -3.76 4.84
N ALA A 150 -1.40 -4.90 4.27
CA ALA A 150 -2.36 -5.81 4.87
C ALA A 150 -1.82 -7.25 4.84
N THR A 151 -2.11 -8.01 5.89
CA THR A 151 -1.67 -9.41 6.03
C THR A 151 -2.53 -10.17 7.05
N THR A 152 -2.37 -11.49 7.09
CA THR A 152 -2.85 -12.36 8.18
C THR A 152 -1.89 -12.28 9.38
N PRO A 153 -2.32 -12.72 10.58
CA PRO A 153 -1.44 -12.82 11.74
C PRO A 153 -0.19 -13.68 11.48
N ASP A 154 -0.36 -14.88 10.92
CA ASP A 154 0.77 -15.77 10.59
C ASP A 154 1.73 -15.14 9.57
N GLY A 155 1.16 -14.44 8.58
CA GLY A 155 1.94 -13.69 7.59
C GLY A 155 2.71 -12.54 8.22
N TYR A 156 2.13 -11.84 9.20
CA TYR A 156 2.79 -10.76 9.92
C TYR A 156 4.00 -11.26 10.70
N GLU A 157 3.87 -12.36 11.43
CA GLU A 157 5.01 -12.95 12.15
C GLU A 157 6.15 -13.32 11.22
N SER A 158 5.83 -13.93 10.07
CA SER A 158 6.82 -14.32 9.07
C SER A 158 7.50 -13.09 8.46
N PHE A 159 6.71 -12.06 8.16
CA PHE A 159 7.18 -10.79 7.62
C PHE A 159 8.10 -10.04 8.60
N GLU A 160 7.74 -9.97 9.88
CA GLU A 160 8.55 -9.37 10.95
C GLU A 160 9.85 -10.15 11.20
N LYS A 161 9.78 -11.48 11.31
CA LYS A 161 10.96 -12.35 11.51
C LYS A 161 11.97 -12.19 10.37
N MET A 162 11.49 -12.02 9.14
CA MET A 162 12.33 -11.79 7.99
C MET A 162 12.75 -10.33 7.83
N ASN A 163 12.19 -9.38 8.61
CA ASN A 163 12.54 -7.96 8.62
C ASN A 163 13.60 -7.56 9.67
N HIS A 164 13.86 -8.44 10.63
CA HIS A 164 15.05 -8.41 11.50
C HIS A 164 16.21 -9.21 10.90
#